data_AF-A0AAU3IPJ3-F1
#
_entry.id   AF-A0AAU3IPJ3-F1
#
_cell.length_a   1.000
_cell.length_b   1.000
_cell.length_c   1.000
_cell.angle_alpha   90.00
_cell.angle_beta   90.00
_cell.angle_gamma   90.00
#
_symmetry.space_group_name_H-M   'P 1'
#
loop_
_entity.id
_entity.type
_entity.pdbx_description
1 polymer ?
#
loop_
_entity_poly.entity_id
_entity_poly.type
_entity_poly.pdbx_seq_one_letter_code
_entity_poly.pdbx_strand_id
1 'polypeptide(L)'
;MIVETGLGAKAVIAGGGIVSGIALIAGMAGGAKVAATSSVTAAFCSQVQPSTTTVEADLTREQATNARTILDTANSMKLPRRAAVIGIATALQESGLKNDVVGDHGTSFGLFQQRPVNGWGTKGQVTDPHYAARAFFSRLVKVPNWSSLPLTEAAAIVQRPREDLRGEYDLRRVRADACAAAGQRAVVHRTAQRRRPRP
;
A
#
# COMPACT_ATOMS: atom_id res chain seq x y z
N MET A 1 21.93 65.29 -16.32
CA MET A 1 21.72 63.83 -16.25
C MET A 1 20.43 63.57 -17.03
N ILE A 2 20.41 63.26 -18.33
CA ILE A 2 21.00 62.12 -19.06
C ILE A 2 20.65 60.80 -18.34
N VAL A 3 19.91 59.81 -18.85
CA VAL A 3 19.27 59.50 -20.16
C VAL A 3 18.44 58.19 -19.98
N GLU A 4 17.36 58.02 -20.77
CA GLU A 4 16.72 56.79 -21.34
C GLU A 4 16.29 55.59 -20.44
N THR A 5 15.01 55.17 -20.41
CA THR A 5 14.17 54.35 -21.35
C THR A 5 14.68 52.93 -21.67
N GLY A 6 13.78 51.93 -21.63
CA GLY A 6 13.90 50.72 -22.46
C GLY A 6 13.52 49.35 -21.85
N LEU A 7 12.25 48.97 -22.03
CA LEU A 7 11.76 47.76 -22.70
C LEU A 7 12.76 46.60 -22.99
N GLY A 8 12.35 45.34 -22.76
CA GLY A 8 13.00 44.21 -23.43
C GLY A 8 12.56 42.80 -23.02
N ALA A 9 11.41 42.34 -23.51
CA ALA A 9 11.20 40.91 -23.73
C ALA A 9 12.08 40.43 -24.90
N LYS A 10 12.73 39.27 -24.76
CA LYS A 10 13.24 38.50 -25.90
C LYS A 10 12.98 37.02 -25.70
N ALA A 11 12.36 36.46 -26.72
CA ALA A 11 12.16 35.03 -26.94
C ALA A 11 13.06 34.57 -28.10
N VAL A 12 13.19 33.25 -28.20
CA VAL A 12 13.41 32.41 -29.40
C VAL A 12 14.87 32.11 -29.88
N ILE A 13 14.99 30.84 -30.33
CA ILE A 13 15.86 30.21 -31.38
C ILE A 13 17.14 29.53 -30.83
N ALA A 14 17.21 28.20 -30.66
CA ALA A 14 17.26 27.05 -31.59
C ALA A 14 18.68 26.64 -32.07
N GLY A 15 18.98 25.34 -31.98
CA GLY A 15 19.69 24.59 -33.05
C GLY A 15 21.11 24.03 -32.80
N GLY A 16 21.21 22.69 -32.88
CA GLY A 16 22.38 21.88 -33.35
C GLY A 16 23.53 21.65 -32.36
N GLY A 17 24.16 20.48 -32.17
CA GLY A 17 24.28 19.19 -32.88
C GLY A 17 25.69 18.63 -32.54
N ILE A 18 25.91 17.36 -32.18
CA ILE A 18 26.54 16.25 -32.97
C ILE A 18 26.50 15.01 -32.02
N VAL A 19 25.69 13.95 -32.22
CA VAL A 19 25.84 12.70 -33.00
C VAL A 19 27.01 11.75 -32.61
N SER A 20 26.68 10.58 -32.02
CA SER A 20 27.12 9.21 -32.38
C SER A 20 26.64 8.21 -31.30
N GLY A 21 25.99 7.08 -31.56
CA GLY A 21 25.78 6.35 -32.80
C GLY A 21 24.54 5.43 -32.74
N ILE A 22 24.16 5.02 -33.94
CA ILE A 22 22.94 4.31 -34.35
C ILE A 22 23.11 2.80 -34.19
N ALA A 23 22.05 2.12 -33.72
CA ALA A 23 21.71 0.77 -34.19
C ALA A 23 20.19 0.66 -34.29
N LEU A 24 19.70 0.85 -35.53
CA LEU A 24 18.33 0.59 -35.94
C LEU A 24 18.15 -0.92 -36.14
N ILE A 25 17.11 -1.49 -35.54
CA ILE A 25 16.45 -2.67 -36.10
C ILE A 25 14.97 -2.29 -36.26
N ALA A 26 14.57 -2.10 -37.52
CA ALA A 26 13.18 -1.93 -37.90
C ALA A 26 12.52 -3.31 -38.00
N GLY A 27 11.40 -3.46 -37.31
CA GLY A 27 10.46 -4.57 -37.47
C GLY A 27 9.08 -4.08 -37.06
N MET A 28 8.23 -3.81 -38.06
CA MET A 28 6.85 -3.35 -37.89
C MET A 28 5.92 -4.47 -37.43
N ALA A 29 4.79 -4.05 -36.86
CA ALA A 29 3.49 -4.72 -36.74
C ALA A 29 3.18 -5.43 -35.40
N GLY A 30 2.05 -5.01 -34.80
CA GLY A 30 1.33 -5.78 -33.79
C GLY A 30 1.15 -5.03 -32.47
N GLY A 31 0.07 -4.26 -32.35
CA GLY A 31 -0.34 -3.67 -31.09
C GLY A 31 -0.75 -4.71 -30.05
N ALA A 32 -0.45 -4.45 -28.78
CA ALA A 32 -1.33 -4.66 -27.64
C ALA A 32 -0.67 -4.00 -26.42
N LYS A 33 -1.40 -3.08 -25.80
CA LYS A 33 -1.01 -2.41 -24.56
C LYS A 33 -0.74 -3.46 -23.48
N VAL A 34 0.49 -3.57 -22.98
CA VAL A 34 0.74 -4.29 -21.72
C VAL A 34 0.48 -3.32 -20.56
N ALA A 35 -0.80 -2.97 -20.38
CA ALA A 35 -1.31 -2.24 -19.23
C ALA A 35 -2.39 -3.09 -18.56
N ALA A 36 -2.02 -4.28 -18.06
CA ALA A 36 -2.95 -5.22 -17.43
C ALA A 36 -2.50 -5.73 -16.05
N THR A 37 -1.49 -5.11 -15.43
CA THR A 37 -1.09 -5.46 -14.05
C THR A 37 -1.78 -4.56 -13.01
N SER A 38 -2.22 -3.36 -13.40
CA SER A 38 -2.81 -2.38 -12.48
C SER A 38 -4.27 -2.66 -12.13
N SER A 39 -4.97 -3.46 -12.94
CA SER A 39 -6.41 -3.75 -12.77
C SER A 39 -6.66 -4.73 -11.62
N VAL A 40 -5.74 -5.67 -11.39
CA VAL A 40 -5.89 -6.71 -10.35
C VAL A 40 -5.72 -6.13 -8.94
N THR A 41 -4.92 -5.08 -8.79
CA THR A 41 -4.68 -4.45 -7.48
C THR A 41 -5.81 -3.50 -7.08
N ALA A 42 -6.43 -2.79 -8.02
CA ALA A 42 -7.64 -2.00 -7.72
C ALA A 42 -8.85 -2.88 -7.41
N ALA A 43 -8.99 -4.02 -8.12
CA ALA A 43 -10.05 -4.99 -7.90
C ALA A 43 -10.01 -5.67 -6.52
N PHE A 44 -8.85 -5.64 -5.86
CA PHE A 44 -8.57 -6.32 -4.60
C PHE A 44 -9.47 -5.90 -3.43
N CYS A 45 -10.02 -4.68 -3.45
CA CYS A 45 -11.08 -4.29 -2.51
C CYS A 45 -12.31 -3.65 -3.20
N SER A 46 -12.29 -3.46 -4.53
CA SER A 46 -13.32 -2.71 -5.28
C SER A 46 -14.28 -3.58 -6.13
N GLN A 47 -14.09 -4.90 -6.21
CA GLN A 47 -15.01 -5.75 -7.01
C GLN A 47 -16.02 -6.48 -6.14
N VAL A 48 -17.15 -5.83 -5.88
CA VAL A 48 -18.44 -6.48 -5.65
C VAL A 48 -19.51 -5.70 -6.44
N GLN A 49 -20.13 -6.34 -7.42
CA GLN A 49 -21.41 -5.89 -7.99
C GLN A 49 -22.57 -6.48 -7.17
N PRO A 50 -23.75 -5.84 -7.18
CA PRO A 50 -24.68 -5.86 -6.05
C PRO A 50 -25.53 -7.13 -6.05
N SER A 51 -25.41 -7.91 -4.98
CA SER A 51 -26.45 -8.83 -4.52
C SER A 51 -26.24 -9.06 -3.02
N THR A 52 -26.92 -8.21 -2.24
CA THR A 52 -27.25 -8.37 -0.81
C THR A 52 -26.08 -8.55 0.18
N THR A 53 -25.80 -7.48 0.92
CA THR A 53 -25.10 -7.46 2.23
C THR A 53 -23.59 -7.69 2.22
N THR A 54 -22.86 -6.90 1.42
CA THR A 54 -21.41 -6.72 1.61
C THR A 54 -21.13 -5.25 1.88
N VAL A 55 -20.63 -4.94 3.07
CA VAL A 55 -20.05 -3.64 3.40
C VAL A 55 -18.93 -3.35 2.40
N GLU A 56 -19.20 -2.45 1.45
CA GLU A 56 -18.26 -2.03 0.42
C GLU A 56 -17.00 -1.46 1.06
N ALA A 57 -15.85 -2.05 0.73
CA ALA A 57 -14.57 -1.42 1.00
C ALA A 57 -14.28 -0.46 -0.15
N ASP A 58 -14.97 0.69 -0.19
CA ASP A 58 -14.71 1.78 -1.14
C ASP A 58 -13.31 2.37 -0.89
N LEU A 59 -12.30 1.67 -1.36
CA LEU A 59 -10.90 2.05 -1.25
C LEU A 59 -10.44 2.65 -2.57
N THR A 60 -9.62 3.69 -2.47
CA THR A 60 -8.87 4.17 -3.63
C THR A 60 -7.89 3.09 -4.08
N ARG A 61 -7.41 3.20 -5.33
CA ARG A 61 -6.39 2.30 -5.88
C ARG A 61 -5.15 2.22 -4.99
N GLU A 62 -4.73 3.34 -4.42
CA GLU A 62 -3.59 3.41 -3.51
C GLU A 62 -3.87 2.63 -2.23
N GLN A 63 -5.01 2.87 -1.59
CA GLN A 63 -5.37 2.16 -0.36
C GLN A 63 -5.53 0.66 -0.57
N ALA A 64 -6.12 0.23 -1.69
CA ALA A 64 -6.22 -1.18 -2.06
C ALA A 64 -4.83 -1.81 -2.31
N THR A 65 -3.90 -1.06 -2.92
CA THR A 65 -2.50 -1.48 -3.09
C THR A 65 -1.80 -1.65 -1.75
N ASN A 66 -1.96 -0.70 -0.84
CA ASN A 66 -1.36 -0.78 0.49
C ASN A 66 -1.95 -1.92 1.33
N ALA A 67 -3.27 -2.14 1.29
CA ALA A 67 -3.90 -3.31 1.92
C ALA A 67 -3.36 -4.63 1.35
N ARG A 68 -3.15 -4.70 0.02
CA ARG A 68 -2.53 -5.85 -0.63
C ARG A 68 -1.10 -6.07 -0.15
N THR A 69 -0.30 -5.02 -0.04
CA THR A 69 1.07 -5.09 0.50
C THR A 69 1.10 -5.66 1.91
N ILE A 70 0.18 -5.26 2.78
CA ILE A 70 0.06 -5.80 4.14
C ILE A 70 -0.28 -7.30 4.10
N LEU A 71 -1.28 -7.70 3.29
CA LEU A 71 -1.67 -9.11 3.14
C LEU A 71 -0.52 -9.96 2.58
N ASP A 72 0.12 -9.51 1.50
CA ASP A 72 1.19 -10.25 0.85
C ASP A 72 2.43 -10.37 1.76
N THR A 73 2.69 -9.35 2.59
CA THR A 73 3.75 -9.41 3.60
C THR A 73 3.43 -10.45 4.68
N ALA A 74 2.20 -10.48 5.21
CA ALA A 74 1.77 -11.53 6.15
C ALA A 74 1.91 -12.94 5.54
N ASN A 75 1.49 -13.12 4.29
CA ASN A 75 1.63 -14.38 3.56
C ASN A 75 3.11 -14.77 3.37
N SER A 76 3.97 -13.82 3.03
CA SER A 76 5.41 -14.06 2.87
C SER A 76 6.08 -14.52 4.16
N MET A 77 5.55 -14.06 5.30
CA MET A 77 5.95 -14.47 6.65
C MET A 77 5.25 -15.75 7.12
N LYS A 78 4.46 -16.41 6.26
CA LYS A 78 3.67 -17.62 6.55
C LYS A 78 2.71 -17.45 7.74
N LEU A 79 2.21 -16.24 7.95
CA LEU A 79 1.26 -15.93 9.01
C LEU A 79 -0.16 -16.27 8.58
N PRO A 80 -1.05 -16.67 9.52
CA PRO A 80 -2.42 -16.99 9.18
C PRO A 80 -3.18 -15.73 8.75
N ARG A 81 -4.31 -15.92 8.05
CA ARG A 81 -5.21 -14.83 7.58
C ARG A 81 -5.48 -13.78 8.65
N ARG A 82 -5.65 -14.22 9.90
CA ARG A 82 -5.91 -13.35 11.04
C ARG A 82 -4.84 -12.26 11.24
N ALA A 83 -3.56 -12.57 11.02
CA ALA A 83 -2.51 -11.57 11.08
C ALA A 83 -2.75 -10.45 10.07
N ALA A 84 -3.06 -10.81 8.82
CA ALA A 84 -3.36 -9.82 7.78
C ALA A 84 -4.59 -8.96 8.13
N VAL A 85 -5.65 -9.55 8.70
CA VAL A 85 -6.83 -8.80 9.15
C VAL A 85 -6.45 -7.80 10.25
N ILE A 86 -5.67 -8.22 11.25
CA ILE A 86 -5.18 -7.32 12.31
C ILE A 86 -4.35 -6.20 11.69
N GLY A 87 -3.38 -6.50 10.83
CA GLY A 87 -2.51 -5.50 10.20
C GLY A 87 -3.27 -4.50 9.32
N ILE A 88 -4.25 -4.97 8.52
CA ILE A 88 -5.07 -4.09 7.68
C ILE A 88 -5.97 -3.21 8.55
N ALA A 89 -6.58 -3.75 9.61
CA ALA A 89 -7.40 -2.97 10.54
C ALA A 89 -6.56 -1.91 11.27
N THR A 90 -5.35 -2.25 11.68
CA THR A 90 -4.39 -1.30 12.24
C THR A 90 -4.09 -0.18 11.24
N ALA A 91 -3.65 -0.50 10.02
CA ALA A 91 -3.33 0.54 9.04
C ALA A 91 -4.52 1.39 8.59
N LEU A 92 -5.74 0.81 8.58
CA LEU A 92 -6.98 1.58 8.38
C LEU A 92 -7.21 2.61 9.49
N GLN A 93 -6.88 2.26 10.73
CA GLN A 93 -7.04 3.15 11.87
C GLN A 93 -5.94 4.22 11.93
N GLU A 94 -4.69 3.82 11.70
CA GLU A 94 -3.52 4.71 11.84
C GLU A 94 -3.42 5.74 10.71
N SER A 95 -3.68 5.32 9.47
CA SER A 95 -3.47 6.19 8.30
C SER A 95 -4.60 6.14 7.26
N GLY A 96 -5.65 5.36 7.51
CA GLY A 96 -6.65 5.08 6.49
C GLY A 96 -6.06 4.37 5.27
N LEU A 97 -5.03 3.53 5.46
CA LEU A 97 -4.26 2.86 4.40
C LEU A 97 -3.50 3.80 3.44
N LYS A 98 -3.24 5.04 3.84
CA LYS A 98 -2.40 5.98 3.08
C LYS A 98 -0.97 5.95 3.60
N ASN A 99 0.03 5.93 2.72
CA ASN A 99 1.42 5.78 3.13
C ASN A 99 2.17 7.13 3.24
N ASP A 100 1.62 8.19 2.68
CA ASP A 100 2.14 9.55 2.70
C ASP A 100 1.80 10.32 3.98
N VAL A 101 1.04 9.71 4.91
CA VAL A 101 0.61 10.34 6.15
C VAL A 101 1.78 10.50 7.12
N VAL A 102 1.92 11.72 7.62
CA VAL A 102 2.86 12.08 8.68
C VAL A 102 2.08 12.60 9.89
N GLY A 103 2.22 11.91 11.02
CA GLY A 103 1.55 12.24 12.27
C GLY A 103 2.52 12.66 13.36
N ASP A 104 1.97 12.86 14.56
CA ASP A 104 2.72 13.17 15.79
C ASP A 104 3.79 14.27 15.58
N HIS A 105 3.34 15.44 15.12
CA HIS A 105 4.19 16.61 14.88
C HIS A 105 5.40 16.34 13.96
N GLY A 106 5.24 15.46 12.96
CA GLY A 106 6.31 15.17 12.02
C GLY A 106 7.21 14.00 12.41
N THR A 107 6.82 13.19 13.39
CA THR A 107 7.69 12.13 13.94
C THR A 107 7.20 10.70 13.68
N SER A 108 5.93 10.52 13.31
CA SER A 108 5.33 9.22 12.96
C SER A 108 5.04 9.16 11.47
N PHE A 109 5.30 8.01 10.84
CA PHE A 109 5.27 7.89 9.38
C PHE A 109 4.60 6.61 8.87
N GLY A 110 4.10 6.68 7.64
CA GLY A 110 3.69 5.51 6.86
C GLY A 110 2.39 4.87 7.31
N LEU A 111 2.12 3.67 6.77
CA LEU A 111 0.87 2.93 6.97
C LEU A 111 0.47 2.68 8.43
N PHE A 112 1.46 2.54 9.31
CA PHE A 112 1.25 2.18 10.72
C PHE A 112 1.62 3.32 11.67
N GLN A 113 1.84 4.54 11.14
CA GLN A 113 2.28 5.71 11.93
C GLN A 113 3.43 5.37 12.89
N GLN A 114 4.43 4.65 12.37
CA GLN A 114 5.55 4.14 13.16
C GLN A 114 6.59 5.23 13.40
N ARG A 115 7.08 5.29 14.64
CA ARG A 115 8.03 6.31 15.09
C ARG A 115 9.46 5.76 15.17
N PRO A 116 10.45 6.28 14.42
CA PRO A 116 11.82 5.79 14.47
C PRO A 116 12.44 5.73 15.86
N VAL A 117 12.19 6.75 16.69
CA VAL A 117 12.72 6.83 18.06
C VAL A 117 12.23 5.69 18.97
N ASN A 118 11.13 5.00 18.60
CA ASN A 118 10.58 3.86 19.33
C ASN A 118 11.09 2.51 18.76
N GLY A 119 12.20 2.53 18.03
CA GLY A 119 12.87 1.33 17.50
C GLY A 119 12.09 0.62 16.40
N TRP A 120 11.25 1.33 15.65
CA TRP A 120 10.52 0.75 14.51
C TRP A 120 11.39 0.62 13.25
N GLY A 121 12.45 1.41 13.15
CA GLY A 121 13.34 1.50 11.98
C GLY A 121 13.75 2.95 11.72
N THR A 122 14.51 3.20 10.66
CA THR A 122 14.78 4.57 10.18
C THR A 122 13.55 5.16 9.51
N LYS A 123 13.51 6.49 9.29
CA LYS A 123 12.41 7.16 8.58
C LYS A 123 12.13 6.52 7.22
N GLY A 124 13.18 6.28 6.42
CA GLY A 124 13.05 5.65 5.10
C GLY A 124 12.49 4.22 5.17
N GLN A 125 12.87 3.47 6.20
CA GLN A 125 12.36 2.12 6.43
C GLN A 125 10.87 2.15 6.81
N VAL A 126 10.45 3.00 7.75
CA VAL A 126 9.04 3.04 8.18
C VAL A 126 8.10 3.64 7.14
N THR A 127 8.62 4.36 6.14
CA THR A 127 7.87 4.79 4.94
C THR A 127 7.84 3.75 3.82
N ASP A 128 8.61 2.67 3.90
CA ASP A 128 8.47 1.54 2.97
C ASP A 128 7.33 0.62 3.45
N PRO A 129 6.24 0.45 2.66
CA PRO A 129 5.08 -0.32 3.09
C PRO A 129 5.39 -1.78 3.46
N HIS A 130 6.34 -2.43 2.78
CA HIS A 130 6.70 -3.82 3.04
C HIS A 130 7.50 -3.95 4.33
N TYR A 131 8.45 -3.04 4.56
CA TYR A 131 9.21 -2.98 5.81
C TYR A 131 8.28 -2.68 6.98
N ALA A 132 7.44 -1.64 6.89
CA ALA A 132 6.56 -1.23 7.98
C ALA A 132 5.61 -2.36 8.39
N ALA A 133 5.02 -3.07 7.41
CA ALA A 133 4.18 -4.23 7.65
C ALA A 133 4.97 -5.40 8.28
N ARG A 134 6.18 -5.69 7.79
CA ARG A 134 7.05 -6.73 8.38
C ARG A 134 7.43 -6.41 9.81
N ALA A 135 7.76 -5.16 10.11
CA ALA A 135 8.09 -4.69 11.46
C ALA A 135 6.88 -4.84 12.40
N PHE A 136 5.68 -4.45 11.95
CA PHE A 136 4.43 -4.66 12.69
C PHE A 136 4.22 -6.14 13.01
N PHE A 137 4.25 -7.02 12.01
CA PHE A 137 4.04 -8.45 12.22
C PHE A 137 5.12 -9.09 13.10
N SER A 138 6.36 -8.65 13.00
CA SER A 138 7.47 -9.12 13.84
C SER A 138 7.27 -8.78 15.32
N ARG A 139 6.53 -7.71 15.63
CA ARG A 139 6.10 -7.40 16.99
C ARG A 139 4.81 -8.14 17.38
N LEU A 140 3.84 -8.26 16.47
CA LEU A 140 2.59 -8.99 16.70
C LEU A 140 2.84 -10.44 17.13
N VAL A 141 3.72 -11.17 16.46
CA VAL A 141 3.99 -12.58 16.77
C VAL A 141 4.68 -12.79 18.12
N LYS A 142 5.23 -11.72 18.73
CA LYS A 142 5.79 -11.76 20.08
C LYS A 142 4.75 -11.53 21.17
N VAL A 143 3.53 -11.12 20.80
CA VAL A 143 2.43 -10.97 21.75
C VAL A 143 1.87 -12.35 22.10
N PRO A 144 1.85 -12.75 23.39
CA PRO A 144 1.28 -14.03 23.80
C PRO A 144 -0.17 -14.16 23.35
N ASN A 145 -0.54 -15.31 22.79
CA ASN A 145 -1.91 -15.63 22.37
C ASN A 145 -2.56 -14.62 21.40
N TRP A 146 -1.76 -13.82 20.66
CA TRP A 146 -2.28 -12.76 19.77
C TRP A 146 -3.36 -13.24 18.79
N SER A 147 -3.27 -14.49 18.35
CA SER A 147 -4.23 -15.09 17.43
C SER A 147 -5.60 -15.33 18.03
N SER A 148 -5.72 -15.33 19.36
CA SER A 148 -6.97 -15.55 20.09
C SER A 148 -7.48 -14.27 20.76
N LEU A 149 -6.62 -13.27 20.95
CA LEU A 149 -7.02 -11.97 21.48
C LEU A 149 -8.04 -11.26 20.58
N PRO A 150 -8.96 -10.46 21.12
CA PRO A 150 -9.70 -9.47 20.35
C PRO A 150 -8.75 -8.67 19.44
N LEU A 151 -9.19 -8.36 18.21
CA LEU A 151 -8.34 -7.68 17.22
C LEU A 151 -7.82 -6.36 17.77
N THR A 152 -8.68 -5.58 18.43
CA THR A 152 -8.28 -4.31 19.02
C THR A 152 -7.23 -4.45 20.12
N GLU A 153 -7.30 -5.53 20.91
CA GLU A 153 -6.33 -5.80 21.96
C GLU A 153 -4.97 -6.19 21.38
N ALA A 154 -4.96 -7.10 20.40
CA ALA A 154 -3.73 -7.48 19.70
C ALA A 154 -3.06 -6.28 19.02
N ALA A 155 -3.84 -5.43 18.35
CA ALA A 155 -3.35 -4.20 17.71
C ALA A 155 -2.80 -3.21 18.75
N ALA A 156 -3.56 -2.96 19.83
CA ALA A 156 -3.18 -2.02 20.87
C ALA A 156 -1.89 -2.45 21.62
N ILE A 157 -1.67 -3.74 21.85
CA ILE A 157 -0.42 -4.22 22.47
C ILE A 157 0.80 -3.91 21.59
N VAL A 158 0.64 -4.06 20.27
CA VAL A 158 1.72 -3.81 19.30
C VAL A 158 2.00 -2.33 19.12
N GLN A 159 0.95 -1.54 18.90
CA GLN A 159 1.06 -0.11 18.57
C GLN A 159 1.23 0.77 19.80
N ARG A 160 0.70 0.33 20.95
CA ARG A 160 0.68 1.09 22.21
C ARG A 160 0.13 2.51 22.00
N PRO A 161 -1.09 2.65 21.46
CA PRO A 161 -1.72 3.96 21.34
C PRO A 161 -2.02 4.51 22.74
N ARG A 162 -2.50 5.75 22.80
CA ARG A 162 -3.08 6.28 24.04
C ARG A 162 -4.22 5.39 24.54
N GLU A 163 -4.41 5.33 25.85
CA GLU A 163 -5.33 4.39 26.50
C GLU A 163 -6.78 4.55 26.00
N ASP A 164 -7.21 5.78 25.76
CA ASP A 164 -8.54 6.13 25.23
C ASP A 164 -8.80 5.60 23.81
N LEU A 165 -7.76 5.33 23.03
CA LEU A 165 -7.86 4.90 21.62
C LEU A 165 -7.77 3.37 21.46
N ARG A 166 -7.56 2.61 22.54
CA ARG A 166 -7.31 1.17 22.47
C ARG A 166 -8.46 0.34 21.91
N GLY A 167 -9.69 0.85 21.95
CA GLY A 167 -10.89 0.19 21.42
C GLY A 167 -11.17 0.45 19.94
N GLU A 168 -10.47 1.40 19.30
CA GLU A 168 -10.91 1.90 17.99
C GLU A 168 -10.57 0.99 16.80
N TYR A 169 -9.60 0.08 16.93
CA TYR A 169 -9.22 -0.80 15.83
C TYR A 169 -10.32 -1.80 15.45
N ASP A 170 -11.17 -2.20 16.42
CA ASP A 170 -12.28 -3.11 16.14
C ASP A 170 -13.34 -2.50 15.21
N LEU A 171 -13.44 -1.16 15.15
CA LEU A 171 -14.29 -0.44 14.20
C LEU A 171 -13.89 -0.73 12.74
N ARG A 172 -12.64 -1.16 12.52
CA ARG A 172 -12.10 -1.45 11.17
C ARG A 172 -12.16 -2.92 10.80
N ARG A 173 -12.60 -3.80 11.71
CA ARG A 173 -12.57 -5.26 11.52
C ARG A 173 -13.31 -5.72 10.27
N VAL A 174 -14.56 -5.31 10.09
CA VAL A 174 -15.41 -5.74 8.96
C VAL A 174 -14.75 -5.40 7.63
N ARG A 175 -14.23 -4.18 7.50
CA ARG A 175 -13.54 -3.71 6.30
C ARG A 175 -12.22 -4.45 6.06
N ALA A 176 -11.45 -4.68 7.12
CA ALA A 176 -10.21 -5.43 7.05
C ALA A 176 -10.43 -6.89 6.62
N ASP A 177 -11.48 -7.52 7.13
CA ASP A 177 -11.89 -8.87 6.74
C ASP A 177 -12.26 -8.94 5.25
N ALA A 178 -13.05 -8.00 4.76
CA ALA A 178 -13.42 -7.93 3.34
C ALA A 178 -12.18 -7.85 2.44
N CYS A 179 -11.24 -6.95 2.74
CA CYS A 179 -9.99 -6.82 1.97
C CYS A 179 -9.11 -8.08 2.05
N ALA A 180 -8.95 -8.67 3.23
CA ALA A 180 -8.16 -9.90 3.38
C ALA A 180 -8.78 -11.08 2.60
N ALA A 181 -10.12 -11.20 2.59
CA ALA A 181 -10.83 -12.26 1.88
C ALA A 181 -10.72 -12.10 0.35
N ALA A 182 -10.98 -10.90 -0.17
CA ALA A 182 -10.85 -10.60 -1.59
C ALA A 182 -9.44 -10.90 -2.11
N GLY A 183 -8.44 -10.65 -1.28
CA GLY A 183 -7.06 -10.94 -1.61
C GLY A 183 -6.66 -12.38 -1.73
N GLN A 184 -7.13 -13.21 -0.80
CA GLN A 184 -6.84 -14.64 -0.85
C GLN A 184 -7.51 -15.30 -2.07
N ARG A 185 -8.72 -14.86 -2.43
CA ARG A 185 -9.41 -15.32 -3.66
C ARG A 185 -8.59 -15.02 -4.91
N ALA A 186 -8.04 -13.81 -5.03
CA ALA A 186 -7.22 -13.42 -6.17
C ALA A 186 -5.94 -14.26 -6.31
N VAL A 187 -5.32 -14.67 -5.19
CA VAL A 187 -4.13 -15.56 -5.19
C VAL A 187 -4.49 -16.96 -5.70
N VAL A 188 -5.59 -17.54 -5.21
CA VAL A 188 -6.03 -18.88 -5.61
C VAL A 188 -6.35 -18.94 -7.10
N HIS A 189 -7.09 -17.96 -7.63
CA HIS A 189 -7.40 -17.90 -9.06
C HIS A 189 -6.15 -17.79 -9.94
N ARG A 190 -5.16 -16.99 -9.53
CA ARG A 190 -3.90 -16.85 -10.25
C ARG A 190 -3.11 -18.16 -10.28
N THR A 191 -3.06 -18.88 -9.16
CA THR A 191 -2.40 -20.19 -9.08
C THR A 191 -3.09 -21.22 -9.97
N ALA A 192 -4.42 -21.24 -9.98
CA ALA A 192 -5.21 -22.12 -10.83
C ALA A 192 -4.97 -21.84 -12.34
N GLN A 193 -4.90 -20.57 -12.73
CA GLN A 193 -4.60 -20.18 -14.11
C GLN A 193 -3.18 -20.57 -14.54
N ARG A 194 -2.17 -20.41 -13.67
CA ARG A 194 -0.78 -20.79 -13.96
C ARG A 194 -0.57 -22.29 -14.11
N ARG A 195 -1.43 -23.11 -13.51
CA ARG A 195 -1.35 -24.58 -13.57
C ARG A 195 -2.07 -25.19 -14.77
N ARG A 196 -2.79 -24.39 -15.58
CA ARG A 196 -3.39 -24.91 -16.82
C ARG A 196 -2.28 -25.17 -17.85
N PRO A 197 -2.20 -26.38 -18.43
CA PRO A 197 -1.26 -26.65 -19.52
C PRO A 197 -1.58 -25.69 -20.68
N ARG A 198 -0.54 -25.10 -21.28
CA ARG A 198 -0.69 -24.30 -22.49
C ARG A 198 -1.00 -25.25 -23.66
N PRO A 199 -1.91 -24.86 -24.57
CA PRO A 199 -2.22 -25.66 -25.75
C PRO A 199 -0.99 -25.84 -26.66
#